data_AF-A0A2V4PFW4-F1
#
_entry.id   AF-A0A2V4PFW4-F1
#
_cell.length_a   1.000
_cell.length_b   1.000
_cell.length_c   1.000
_cell.angle_alpha   90.00
_cell.angle_beta   90.00
_cell.angle_gamma   90.00
#
_symmetry.space_group_name_H-M   'P 1'
#
loop_
_entity.id
_entity.type
_entity.pdbx_description
1 polymer ?
#
loop_
_entity_poly.entity_id
_entity_poly.type
_entity_poly.pdbx_seq_one_letter_code
_entity_poly.pdbx_strand_id
1 'polypeptide(L)'
;MTETAITPIGRVKHRPHARIRRLRGRRADSAPTTSTDSAAAEANPRTRLVEWHTMTGPERIAAWGGLCDWVTWLHDRYELAVESRLPQCWAEHPGLIEELWALKVWREEIYGAAPEQQVGQAARYWHAELRTVVANASTVYATACRTGHRGPEFRAAESPELQQRWTDADPWAGIPGRLLAAHANTAEAGSPDRLTAAQMDDARARGLATPISPGIPEYVRFADAWWAVEIGGDWLRIVNEELLERLEDAAARMAAADDAARRYREATTGTRTTR
;
A
#
# COMPACT_ATOMS: atom_id res chain seq x y z
N MET A 1 -21.95 -33.45 46.90
CA MET A 1 -21.70 -32.79 48.20
C MET A 1 -20.31 -33.17 48.66
N THR A 2 -19.45 -32.14 48.78
CA THR A 2 -18.31 -31.99 49.70
C THR A 2 -17.12 -32.94 49.58
N GLU A 3 -15.85 -32.54 49.64
CA GLU A 3 -15.15 -31.25 49.67
C GLU A 3 -13.67 -31.66 49.70
N THR A 4 -12.91 -31.44 48.61
CA THR A 4 -11.49 -31.80 48.62
C THR A 4 -10.70 -30.65 49.22
N ALA A 5 -10.16 -30.91 50.41
CA ALA A 5 -9.46 -29.96 51.25
C ALA A 5 -8.24 -29.33 50.55
N ILE A 6 -8.17 -28.01 50.69
CA ILE A 6 -7.14 -27.09 50.26
C ILE A 6 -5.93 -27.22 51.19
N THR A 7 -4.74 -27.45 50.62
CA THR A 7 -3.47 -27.41 51.35
C THR A 7 -2.85 -26.00 51.24
N PRO A 8 -2.53 -25.31 52.36
CA PRO A 8 -2.01 -23.95 52.30
C PRO A 8 -0.47 -23.88 52.21
N ILE A 9 -0.03 -23.15 51.17
CA ILE A 9 0.95 -22.05 51.15
C ILE A 9 2.22 -22.21 52.00
N GLY A 10 3.28 -22.63 51.34
CA GLY A 10 4.67 -22.55 51.80
C GLY A 10 5.22 -21.12 51.76
N ARG A 11 5.46 -20.60 52.96
CA ARG A 11 6.11 -19.35 53.39
C ARG A 11 7.38 -18.98 52.61
N VAL A 12 7.33 -17.91 51.81
CA VAL A 12 8.50 -17.25 51.21
C VAL A 12 9.28 -16.49 52.30
N LYS A 13 10.53 -16.87 52.53
CA LYS A 13 11.45 -16.15 53.42
C LYS A 13 12.18 -15.06 52.64
N HIS A 14 11.81 -13.80 52.91
CA HIS A 14 12.64 -12.63 52.59
C HIS A 14 13.98 -12.71 53.33
N ARG A 15 15.09 -12.46 52.62
CA ARG A 15 16.36 -12.03 53.24
C ARG A 15 16.99 -10.91 52.38
N PRO A 16 17.61 -9.89 53.01
CA PRO A 16 17.77 -8.56 52.42
C PRO A 16 19.18 -8.25 51.89
N HIS A 17 19.23 -7.21 51.06
CA HIS A 17 20.30 -6.23 50.82
C HIS A 17 21.76 -6.70 50.62
N ALA A 18 22.25 -6.55 49.39
CA ALA A 18 23.66 -6.27 49.12
C ALA A 18 23.81 -4.87 48.50
N ARG A 19 24.62 -4.04 49.17
CA ARG A 19 24.94 -2.65 48.82
C ARG A 19 26.03 -2.59 47.73
N ILE A 20 25.78 -1.71 46.76
CA ILE A 20 26.68 -0.68 46.19
C ILE A 20 28.14 -1.07 45.89
N ARG A 21 28.53 -0.95 44.62
CA ARG A 21 29.82 -0.35 44.24
C ARG A 21 29.66 0.61 43.05
N ARG A 22 29.65 1.90 43.37
CA ARG A 22 29.81 2.99 42.40
C ARG A 22 31.27 3.00 41.95
N LEU A 23 31.52 2.90 40.65
CA LEU A 23 32.78 3.35 40.07
C LEU A 23 32.52 4.75 39.48
N ARG A 24 32.91 5.76 40.26
CA ARG A 24 33.11 7.13 39.79
C ARG A 24 34.55 7.23 39.27
N GLY A 25 34.69 7.79 38.07
CA GLY A 25 35.83 8.62 37.70
C GLY A 25 36.77 8.05 36.64
N ARG A 26 36.59 8.52 35.39
CA ARG A 26 37.66 9.30 34.77
C ARG A 26 37.08 10.29 33.75
N ARG A 27 37.29 11.56 34.10
CA ARG A 27 37.14 12.76 33.29
C ARG A 27 38.33 12.78 32.32
N ALA A 28 38.06 12.95 31.04
CA ALA A 28 39.05 13.36 30.05
C ALA A 28 38.41 14.49 29.25
N ASP A 29 39.20 15.53 29.06
CA ASP A 29 38.80 16.88 28.72
C ASP A 29 38.28 17.03 27.29
N SER A 30 37.35 17.97 27.12
CA SER A 30 36.90 18.50 25.84
C SER A 30 37.81 19.65 25.43
N ALA A 31 38.25 19.66 24.18
CA ALA A 31 38.44 20.89 23.40
C ALA A 31 38.30 20.58 21.89
N PRO A 32 37.83 21.56 21.09
CA PRO A 32 37.10 21.31 19.85
C PRO A 32 37.95 21.48 18.60
N THR A 33 37.60 20.80 17.51
CA THR A 33 38.11 21.15 16.17
C THR A 33 37.01 20.91 15.15
N THR A 34 36.40 22.02 14.77
CA THR A 34 35.90 22.40 13.45
C THR A 34 35.19 21.33 12.61
N SER A 35 33.87 21.49 12.60
CA SER A 35 32.95 21.09 11.54
C SER A 35 33.54 21.32 10.15
N THR A 36 33.63 20.25 9.37
CA THR A 36 33.41 20.33 7.92
C THR A 36 32.17 19.51 7.66
N ASP A 37 31.13 20.22 7.22
CA ASP A 37 29.89 19.66 6.72
C ASP A 37 30.18 18.56 5.70
N SER A 38 29.97 17.32 6.13
CA SER A 38 29.62 16.21 5.26
C SER A 38 28.57 15.39 5.99
N ALA A 39 27.48 16.07 6.35
CA ALA A 39 26.17 15.45 6.46
C ALA A 39 25.69 15.09 5.05
N ALA A 40 26.42 14.19 4.39
CA ALA A 40 25.79 13.28 3.46
C ALA A 40 24.85 12.47 4.35
N ALA A 41 23.56 12.76 4.24
CA ALA A 41 22.53 11.96 4.86
C ALA A 41 22.75 10.51 4.44
N GLU A 42 23.36 9.71 5.33
CA GLU A 42 23.16 8.26 5.35
C GLU A 42 21.70 8.06 5.73
N ALA A 43 20.82 8.33 4.76
CA ALA A 43 19.50 7.78 4.73
C ALA A 43 19.72 6.27 4.72
N ASN A 44 19.54 5.64 5.88
CA ASN A 44 19.38 4.19 5.99
C ASN A 44 18.51 3.76 4.82
N PRO A 45 19.00 2.94 3.87
CA PRO A 45 18.22 2.56 2.71
C PRO A 45 17.01 1.82 3.24
N ARG A 46 15.87 2.53 3.34
CA ARG A 46 14.63 1.94 3.81
C ARG A 46 14.39 0.75 2.91
N THR A 47 14.34 -0.45 3.47
CA THR A 47 13.96 -1.65 2.71
C THR A 47 12.60 -1.35 2.11
N ARG A 48 12.55 -1.10 0.80
CA ARG A 48 11.29 -0.80 0.11
C ARG A 48 10.41 -2.03 0.27
N LEU A 49 9.15 -1.81 0.65
CA LEU A 49 8.16 -2.88 0.63
C LEU A 49 7.94 -3.30 -0.83
N VAL A 50 8.50 -4.46 -1.17
CA VAL A 50 8.42 -5.11 -2.48
C VAL A 50 7.95 -6.53 -2.23
N GLU A 51 6.91 -6.96 -2.96
CA GLU A 51 6.39 -8.33 -2.93
C GLU A 51 7.47 -9.31 -3.40
N TRP A 52 7.67 -10.40 -2.69
CA TRP A 52 8.81 -11.29 -2.95
C TRP A 52 8.75 -11.91 -4.34
N HIS A 53 7.56 -12.27 -4.83
CA HIS A 53 7.38 -12.79 -6.18
C HIS A 53 7.69 -11.77 -7.29
N THR A 54 7.60 -10.47 -7.02
CA THR A 54 7.89 -9.40 -8.01
C THR A 54 9.37 -9.07 -8.12
N MET A 55 10.19 -9.48 -7.15
CA MET A 55 11.63 -9.27 -7.19
C MET A 55 12.28 -9.95 -8.39
N THR A 56 13.24 -9.26 -8.99
CA THR A 56 14.14 -9.85 -9.98
C THR A 56 14.99 -10.96 -9.33
N GLY A 57 15.53 -11.86 -10.15
CA GLY A 57 16.41 -12.94 -9.67
C GLY A 57 17.58 -12.43 -8.80
N PRO A 58 18.36 -11.42 -9.25
CA PRO A 58 19.44 -10.85 -8.46
C PRO A 58 18.97 -10.23 -7.12
N GLU A 59 17.87 -9.49 -7.12
CA GLU A 59 17.30 -8.91 -5.88
C GLU A 59 16.90 -9.99 -4.89
N ARG A 60 16.23 -11.05 -5.38
CA ARG A 60 15.80 -12.17 -4.54
C ARG A 60 16.99 -12.89 -3.91
N ILE A 61 18.06 -13.13 -4.68
CA ILE A 61 19.30 -13.75 -4.17
C ILE A 61 19.93 -12.87 -3.08
N ALA A 62 20.00 -11.56 -3.30
CA ALA A 62 20.54 -10.62 -2.31
C ALA A 62 19.68 -10.57 -1.04
N ALA A 63 18.36 -10.57 -1.18
CA ALA A 63 17.41 -10.56 -0.06
C ALA A 63 17.38 -11.88 0.73
N TRP A 64 17.63 -13.01 0.07
CA TRP A 64 17.53 -14.34 0.65
C TRP A 64 18.44 -14.56 1.85
N GLY A 65 19.70 -14.15 1.76
CA GLY A 65 20.64 -14.27 2.88
C GLY A 65 20.14 -13.54 4.13
N GLY A 66 19.69 -12.29 3.97
CA GLY A 66 19.13 -11.51 5.06
C GLY A 66 17.82 -12.08 5.61
N LEU A 67 17.00 -12.74 4.78
CA LEU A 67 15.81 -13.44 5.23
C LEU A 67 16.18 -14.68 6.07
N CYS A 68 17.12 -15.52 5.61
CA CYS A 68 17.59 -16.68 6.35
C CYS A 68 18.18 -16.31 7.72
N ASP A 69 19.02 -15.28 7.78
CA ASP A 69 19.60 -14.79 9.04
C ASP A 69 18.51 -14.29 10.00
N TRP A 70 17.53 -13.57 9.46
CA TRP A 70 16.43 -13.05 10.26
C TRP A 70 15.49 -14.15 10.76
N VAL A 71 15.17 -15.16 9.95
CA VAL A 71 14.37 -16.32 10.38
C VAL A 71 15.13 -17.12 11.45
N THR A 72 16.45 -17.26 11.32
CA THR A 72 17.29 -17.87 12.35
C THR A 72 17.18 -17.11 13.68
N TRP A 73 17.36 -15.78 13.63
CA TRP A 73 17.14 -14.92 14.81
C TRP A 73 15.74 -15.08 15.39
N LEU A 74 14.72 -15.15 14.54
CA LEU A 74 13.33 -15.29 14.97
C LEU A 74 13.11 -16.62 15.69
N HIS A 75 13.67 -17.70 15.15
CA HIS A 75 13.59 -19.04 15.70
C HIS A 75 14.19 -19.12 17.11
N ASP A 76 15.36 -18.50 17.30
CA ASP A 76 16.04 -18.47 18.59
C ASP A 76 15.34 -17.53 19.57
N ARG A 77 14.91 -16.34 19.12
CA ARG A 77 14.35 -15.30 19.98
C ARG A 77 12.93 -15.60 20.47
N TYR A 78 12.17 -16.37 19.70
CA TYR A 78 10.78 -16.73 19.99
C TYR A 78 10.59 -18.23 20.24
N GLU A 79 11.69 -18.98 20.37
CA GLU A 79 11.69 -20.42 20.66
C GLU A 79 10.81 -21.22 19.68
N LEU A 80 10.85 -20.86 18.39
CA LEU A 80 9.96 -21.46 17.37
C LEU A 80 10.29 -22.92 17.06
N ALA A 81 11.43 -23.42 17.55
CA ALA A 81 11.82 -24.82 17.52
C ALA A 81 10.82 -25.71 18.28
N VAL A 82 10.29 -25.18 19.38
CA VAL A 82 9.40 -25.90 20.28
C VAL A 82 8.11 -26.22 19.53
N GLU A 83 7.70 -27.49 19.55
CA GLU A 83 6.48 -27.97 18.89
C GLU A 83 6.47 -27.76 17.36
N SER A 84 7.62 -27.49 16.72
CA SER A 84 7.73 -27.23 15.28
C SER A 84 6.77 -26.13 14.80
N ARG A 85 6.61 -25.07 15.61
CA ARG A 85 5.70 -23.95 15.33
C ARG A 85 6.01 -23.28 13.99
N LEU A 86 7.30 -23.16 13.66
CA LEU A 86 7.74 -22.88 12.29
C LEU A 86 8.38 -24.16 11.71
N PRO A 87 7.90 -24.67 10.57
CA PRO A 87 8.46 -25.86 9.93
C PRO A 87 9.92 -25.67 9.51
N GLN A 88 10.76 -26.70 9.66
CA GLN A 88 12.15 -26.67 9.19
C GLN A 88 12.27 -26.48 7.68
N CYS A 89 11.29 -26.99 6.92
CA CYS A 89 11.17 -26.83 5.48
C CYS A 89 10.54 -25.50 5.06
N TRP A 90 10.49 -24.47 5.92
CA TRP A 90 9.84 -23.19 5.61
C TRP A 90 10.27 -22.59 4.26
N ALA A 91 11.55 -22.77 3.91
CA ALA A 91 12.15 -22.29 2.68
C ALA A 91 11.62 -22.99 1.40
N GLU A 92 10.92 -24.11 1.56
CA GLU A 92 10.29 -24.85 0.46
C GLU A 92 8.82 -24.44 0.24
N HIS A 93 8.29 -23.51 1.06
CA HIS A 93 6.91 -23.05 1.00
C HIS A 93 6.82 -21.59 0.51
N PRO A 94 6.48 -21.34 -0.77
CA PRO A 94 6.44 -19.99 -1.33
C PRO A 94 5.55 -19.01 -0.55
N GLY A 95 4.36 -19.44 -0.11
CA GLY A 95 3.48 -18.60 0.68
C GLY A 95 4.08 -18.21 2.03
N LEU A 96 4.86 -19.10 2.67
CA LEU A 96 5.52 -18.79 3.93
C LEU A 96 6.72 -17.85 3.73
N ILE A 97 7.42 -17.94 2.60
CA ILE A 97 8.48 -17.00 2.24
C ILE A 97 7.91 -15.57 2.11
N GLU A 98 6.76 -15.40 1.44
CA GLU A 98 6.09 -14.10 1.30
C GLU A 98 5.74 -13.49 2.67
N GLU A 99 5.09 -14.26 3.55
CA GLU A 99 4.69 -13.81 4.89
C GLU A 99 5.90 -13.43 5.75
N LEU A 100 6.94 -14.26 5.75
CA LEU A 100 8.15 -14.01 6.52
C LEU A 100 8.92 -12.80 5.99
N TRP A 101 8.97 -12.62 4.67
CA TRP A 101 9.57 -11.45 4.05
C TRP A 101 8.83 -10.16 4.43
N ALA A 102 7.51 -10.13 4.27
CA ALA A 102 6.69 -8.97 4.64
C ALA A 102 6.85 -8.63 6.13
N LEU A 103 6.82 -9.64 7.00
CA LEU A 103 6.98 -9.47 8.45
C LEU A 103 8.39 -8.94 8.82
N LYS A 104 9.43 -9.38 8.12
CA LYS A 104 10.80 -8.87 8.26
C LYS A 104 10.88 -7.39 7.87
N VAL A 105 10.41 -7.04 6.67
CA VAL A 105 10.47 -5.67 6.14
C VAL A 105 9.67 -4.72 7.04
N TRP A 106 8.48 -5.12 7.50
CA TRP A 106 7.68 -4.31 8.41
C TRP A 106 8.38 -4.08 9.76
N ARG A 107 9.11 -5.09 10.27
CA ARG A 107 9.94 -4.90 11.48
C ARG A 107 11.03 -3.87 11.25
N GLU A 108 11.74 -3.97 10.13
CA GLU A 108 12.81 -3.05 9.76
C GLU A 108 12.29 -1.62 9.62
N GLU A 109 11.09 -1.45 9.06
CA GLU A 109 10.40 -0.16 9.00
C GLU A 109 10.11 0.40 10.41
N ILE A 110 9.49 -0.41 11.28
CA ILE A 110 9.10 0.03 12.64
C ILE A 110 10.32 0.44 13.46
N TYR A 111 11.38 -0.38 13.47
CA TYR A 111 12.54 -0.15 14.33
C TYR A 111 13.64 0.69 13.67
N GLY A 112 13.61 0.84 12.34
CA GLY A 112 14.49 1.71 11.58
C GLY A 112 13.95 3.14 11.41
N ALA A 113 12.71 3.41 11.80
CA ALA A 113 12.10 4.74 11.79
C ALA A 113 12.86 5.73 12.70
N ALA A 114 12.85 7.01 12.32
CA ALA A 114 13.42 8.07 13.14
C ALA A 114 12.71 8.15 14.51
N PRO A 115 13.39 8.53 15.60
CA PRO A 115 12.81 8.50 16.95
C PRO A 115 11.45 9.19 17.09
N GLU A 116 11.26 10.31 16.38
CA GLU A 116 10.01 11.08 16.33
C GLU A 116 8.86 10.38 15.57
N GLN A 117 9.17 9.39 14.73
CA GLN A 117 8.21 8.59 13.97
C GLN A 117 7.90 7.24 14.64
N GLN A 118 8.63 6.87 15.70
CA GLN A 118 8.44 5.61 16.38
C GLN A 118 7.15 5.61 17.20
N VAL A 119 6.18 4.81 16.78
CA VAL A 119 4.92 4.61 17.49
C VAL A 119 4.93 3.23 18.14
N GLY A 120 4.93 3.17 19.48
CA GLY A 120 4.98 1.89 20.22
C GLY A 120 3.82 0.92 19.92
N GLN A 121 2.69 1.43 19.42
CA GLN A 121 1.58 0.59 18.98
C GLN A 121 1.93 -0.27 17.75
N ALA A 122 2.75 0.24 16.82
CA ALA A 122 3.15 -0.51 15.63
C ALA A 122 3.96 -1.75 16.02
N ALA A 123 4.85 -1.64 17.01
CA ALA A 123 5.58 -2.78 17.55
C ALA A 123 4.64 -3.85 18.15
N ARG A 124 3.58 -3.44 18.85
CA ARG A 124 2.58 -4.38 19.39
C ARG A 124 1.81 -5.11 18.29
N TYR A 125 1.42 -4.41 17.23
CA TYR A 125 0.76 -5.03 16.07
C TYR A 125 1.68 -6.01 15.35
N TRP A 126 2.95 -5.66 15.17
CA TRP A 126 3.92 -6.57 14.60
C TRP A 126 4.04 -7.88 15.39
N HIS A 127 4.07 -7.81 16.72
CA HIS A 127 4.06 -9.02 17.56
C HIS A 127 2.74 -9.81 17.49
N ALA A 128 1.62 -9.16 17.18
CA ALA A 128 0.36 -9.85 16.96
C ALA A 128 0.38 -10.64 15.66
N GLU A 129 0.81 -10.00 14.56
CA GLU A 129 0.92 -10.65 13.26
C GLU A 129 1.97 -11.76 13.24
N LEU A 130 3.11 -11.60 13.94
CA LEU A 130 4.06 -12.70 14.13
C LEU A 130 3.39 -13.95 14.70
N ARG A 131 2.53 -13.81 15.72
CA ARG A 131 1.82 -14.95 16.30
C ARG A 131 0.82 -15.56 15.31
N THR A 132 0.16 -14.73 14.51
CA THR A 132 -0.75 -15.18 13.45
C THR A 132 -0.01 -16.00 12.39
N VAL A 133 1.09 -15.46 11.84
CA VAL A 133 1.93 -16.15 10.85
C VAL A 133 2.43 -17.49 11.39
N VAL A 134 2.95 -17.51 12.62
CA VAL A 134 3.43 -18.74 13.27
C VAL A 134 2.30 -19.76 13.48
N ALA A 135 1.12 -19.33 13.93
CA ALA A 135 -0.03 -20.22 14.09
C ALA A 135 -0.51 -20.83 12.76
N ASN A 136 -0.42 -20.06 11.68
CA ASN A 136 -0.85 -20.45 10.34
C ASN A 136 0.21 -21.24 9.57
N ALA A 137 1.49 -21.15 9.95
CA ALA A 137 2.61 -21.77 9.24
C ALA A 137 2.36 -23.25 8.92
N SER A 138 1.90 -24.02 9.92
CA SER A 138 1.69 -25.47 9.81
C SER A 138 0.27 -25.89 9.45
N THR A 139 -0.69 -24.97 9.41
CA THR A 139 -2.12 -25.26 9.16
C THR A 139 -2.62 -24.71 7.83
N VAL A 140 -1.92 -23.74 7.25
CA VAL A 140 -2.26 -23.10 5.97
C VAL A 140 -1.18 -23.40 4.93
N TYR A 141 0.09 -23.17 5.25
CA TYR A 141 1.16 -23.19 4.25
C TYR A 141 1.90 -24.53 4.15
N ALA A 142 2.12 -25.21 5.29
CA ALA A 142 2.91 -26.44 5.38
C ALA A 142 2.09 -27.62 5.96
N THR A 143 0.83 -27.74 5.54
CA THR A 143 -0.13 -28.71 6.09
C THR A 143 0.33 -30.17 6.03
N ALA A 144 1.02 -30.57 4.95
CA ALA A 144 1.49 -31.94 4.73
C ALA A 144 2.88 -32.25 5.30
N CYS A 145 3.59 -31.26 5.86
CA CYS A 145 5.03 -31.39 6.13
C CYS A 145 5.37 -32.18 7.39
N ARG A 146 4.41 -32.33 8.32
CA ARG A 146 4.63 -33.08 9.57
C ARG A 146 4.93 -34.57 9.37
N THR A 147 4.63 -35.13 8.19
CA THR A 147 4.81 -36.55 7.87
C THR A 147 5.76 -36.82 6.71
N GLY A 148 6.53 -35.81 6.29
CA GLY A 148 7.43 -35.85 5.12
C GLY A 148 7.06 -34.77 4.12
N HIS A 149 8.06 -34.03 3.62
CA HIS A 149 7.84 -32.94 2.67
C HIS A 149 7.25 -33.48 1.37
N ARG A 150 6.04 -33.02 1.04
CA ARG A 150 5.42 -33.24 -0.26
C ARG A 150 5.26 -31.87 -0.91
N GLY A 151 5.69 -31.77 -2.17
CA GLY A 151 5.44 -30.57 -2.95
C GLY A 151 3.94 -30.26 -3.04
N PRO A 152 3.57 -29.04 -3.46
CA PRO A 152 2.17 -28.67 -3.63
C PRO A 152 1.49 -29.69 -4.56
N GLU A 153 0.39 -30.29 -4.10
CA GLU A 153 -0.33 -31.32 -4.85
C GLU A 153 -0.91 -30.78 -6.16
N PHE A 154 -1.12 -29.47 -6.25
CA PHE A 154 -1.78 -28.84 -7.38
C PHE A 154 -1.40 -27.36 -7.53
N ARG A 155 -1.12 -26.92 -8.76
CA ARG A 155 -0.87 -25.52 -9.11
C ARG A 155 -2.02 -25.00 -9.97
N ALA A 156 -2.72 -23.98 -9.50
CA ALA A 156 -3.91 -23.48 -10.18
C ALA A 156 -3.63 -22.96 -11.59
N ALA A 157 -2.46 -22.33 -11.83
CA ALA A 157 -2.07 -21.85 -13.15
C ALA A 157 -1.87 -22.98 -14.18
N GLU A 158 -1.64 -24.21 -13.72
CA GLU A 158 -1.37 -25.38 -14.57
C GLU A 158 -2.65 -26.17 -14.88
N SER A 159 -3.83 -25.75 -14.37
CA SER A 159 -5.12 -26.40 -14.64
C SER A 159 -6.00 -25.52 -15.52
N PRO A 160 -6.08 -25.81 -16.84
CA PRO A 160 -6.96 -25.09 -17.76
C PRO A 160 -8.42 -25.12 -17.32
N GLU A 161 -8.91 -26.25 -16.79
CA GLU A 161 -10.30 -26.40 -16.36
C GLU A 161 -10.63 -25.49 -15.18
N LEU A 162 -9.69 -25.34 -14.24
CA LEU A 162 -9.86 -24.44 -13.11
C LEU A 162 -9.82 -22.98 -13.54
N GLN A 163 -8.88 -22.61 -14.41
CA GLN A 163 -8.78 -21.26 -14.97
C GLN A 163 -10.06 -20.90 -15.73
N GLN A 164 -10.53 -21.78 -16.62
CA GLN A 164 -11.77 -21.59 -17.37
C GLN A 164 -12.96 -21.41 -16.43
N ARG A 165 -13.08 -22.26 -15.40
CA ARG A 165 -14.15 -22.14 -14.41
C ARG A 165 -14.14 -20.80 -13.66
N TRP A 166 -12.96 -20.25 -13.36
CA TRP A 166 -12.84 -18.94 -12.72
C TRP A 166 -13.13 -17.80 -13.68
N THR A 167 -12.71 -17.90 -14.93
CA THR A 167 -13.03 -16.91 -15.98
C THR A 167 -14.52 -16.86 -16.28
N ASP A 168 -15.20 -18.01 -16.30
CA ASP A 168 -16.63 -18.11 -16.57
C ASP A 168 -17.50 -17.84 -15.32
N ALA A 169 -16.89 -17.68 -14.15
CA ALA A 169 -17.62 -17.41 -12.93
C ALA A 169 -18.31 -16.04 -13.00
N ASP A 170 -19.53 -15.95 -12.46
CA ASP A 170 -20.25 -14.69 -12.39
C ASP A 170 -19.52 -13.71 -11.45
N PRO A 171 -18.96 -12.59 -11.96
CA PRO A 171 -18.27 -11.62 -11.13
C PRO A 171 -19.21 -10.88 -10.17
N TRP A 172 -20.53 -10.98 -10.38
CA TRP A 172 -21.56 -10.37 -9.55
C TRP A 172 -22.17 -11.35 -8.54
N ALA A 173 -21.68 -12.59 -8.50
CA ALA A 173 -22.19 -13.63 -7.62
C ALA A 173 -22.23 -13.16 -6.16
N GLY A 174 -23.38 -13.29 -5.52
CA GLY A 174 -23.59 -12.93 -4.11
C GLY A 174 -23.94 -11.47 -3.85
N ILE A 175 -23.95 -10.60 -4.86
CA ILE A 175 -24.38 -9.20 -4.71
C ILE A 175 -25.92 -9.13 -4.77
N PRO A 176 -26.60 -8.57 -3.74
CA PRO A 176 -28.05 -8.40 -3.77
C PRO A 176 -28.50 -7.58 -4.99
N GLY A 177 -29.54 -8.04 -5.70
CA GLY A 177 -30.01 -7.42 -6.95
C GLY A 177 -30.34 -5.93 -6.87
N ARG A 178 -30.72 -5.42 -5.68
CA ARG A 178 -30.92 -3.98 -5.44
C ARG A 178 -29.65 -3.13 -5.64
N LEU A 179 -28.48 -3.70 -5.34
CA LEU A 179 -27.19 -3.04 -5.56
C LEU A 179 -26.75 -3.20 -7.02
N LEU A 180 -27.07 -4.32 -7.67
CA LEU A 180 -26.84 -4.51 -9.10
C LEU A 180 -27.66 -3.54 -9.95
N ALA A 181 -28.92 -3.25 -9.59
CA ALA A 181 -29.74 -2.27 -10.30
C ALA A 181 -29.16 -0.84 -10.22
N ALA A 182 -28.53 -0.49 -9.10
CA ALA A 182 -27.82 0.78 -8.97
C ALA A 182 -26.60 0.84 -9.90
N HIS A 183 -25.86 -0.27 -10.03
CA HIS A 183 -24.72 -0.40 -10.93
C HIS A 183 -25.11 -0.55 -12.41
N ALA A 184 -26.21 -1.23 -12.76
CA ALA A 184 -26.69 -1.37 -14.13
C ALA A 184 -27.12 -0.02 -14.71
N ASN A 185 -27.78 0.81 -13.90
CA ASN A 185 -28.07 2.20 -14.23
C ASN A 185 -26.80 3.06 -14.35
N THR A 186 -25.65 2.60 -13.86
CA THR A 186 -24.34 3.23 -14.11
C THR A 186 -23.56 2.56 -15.25
N ALA A 187 -23.83 1.30 -15.60
CA ALA A 187 -23.09 0.55 -16.61
C ALA A 187 -23.64 0.81 -18.04
N GLU A 188 -24.96 0.99 -18.20
CA GLU A 188 -25.54 1.49 -19.46
C GLU A 188 -25.34 3.01 -19.60
N ALA A 189 -25.25 3.74 -18.49
CA ALA A 189 -25.05 5.20 -18.47
C ALA A 189 -23.61 5.63 -18.08
N GLY A 190 -22.63 4.74 -18.21
CA GLY A 190 -21.28 4.96 -17.70
C GLY A 190 -20.31 3.86 -18.10
N SER A 191 -20.31 3.51 -19.39
CA SER A 191 -19.07 3.05 -19.98
C SER A 191 -18.00 4.11 -19.67
N PRO A 192 -16.77 3.75 -19.26
CA PRO A 192 -15.70 4.73 -19.00
C PRO A 192 -15.42 5.64 -20.21
N ASP A 193 -15.92 5.26 -21.38
CA ASP A 193 -15.81 6.00 -22.63
C ASP A 193 -17.12 6.69 -23.08
N ARG A 194 -18.22 6.64 -22.31
CA ARG A 194 -19.50 7.26 -22.68
C ARG A 194 -20.23 7.90 -21.49
N LEU A 195 -20.69 9.13 -21.67
CA LEU A 195 -21.57 9.85 -20.75
C LEU A 195 -22.84 10.30 -21.48
N THR A 196 -23.97 10.35 -20.79
CA THR A 196 -25.21 10.93 -21.34
C THR A 196 -25.16 12.46 -21.32
N ALA A 197 -25.99 13.11 -22.14
CA ALA A 197 -26.16 14.57 -22.13
C ALA A 197 -26.42 15.11 -20.70
N ALA A 198 -27.33 14.46 -19.97
CA ALA A 198 -27.74 14.89 -18.63
C ALA A 198 -26.58 14.84 -17.62
N GLN A 199 -25.68 13.86 -17.72
CA GLN A 199 -24.51 13.76 -16.84
C GLN A 199 -23.48 14.85 -17.14
N MET A 200 -23.24 15.15 -18.42
CA MET A 200 -22.31 16.22 -18.79
C MET A 200 -22.89 17.59 -18.43
N ASP A 201 -24.20 17.79 -18.54
CA ASP A 201 -24.86 19.02 -18.11
C ASP A 201 -24.81 19.22 -16.59
N ASP A 202 -25.05 18.15 -15.81
CA ASP A 202 -24.88 18.14 -14.35
C ASP A 202 -23.41 18.39 -13.95
N ALA A 203 -22.44 17.81 -14.67
CA ALA A 203 -21.01 18.09 -14.46
C ALA A 203 -20.63 19.55 -14.77
N ARG A 204 -21.20 20.14 -15.82
CA ARG A 204 -21.03 21.56 -16.17
C ARG A 204 -21.68 22.48 -15.13
N ALA A 205 -22.89 22.17 -14.68
CA ALA A 205 -23.60 22.93 -13.66
C ALA A 205 -22.83 22.96 -12.33
N ARG A 206 -22.11 21.86 -12.01
CA ARG A 206 -21.22 21.76 -10.84
C ARG A 206 -19.82 22.36 -11.05
N GLY A 207 -19.51 22.86 -12.25
CA GLY A 207 -18.18 23.41 -12.58
C GLY A 207 -17.07 22.35 -12.68
N LEU A 208 -17.43 21.06 -12.75
CA LEU A 208 -16.49 19.95 -12.88
C LEU A 208 -16.08 19.70 -14.34
N ALA A 209 -16.93 20.13 -15.28
CA ALA A 209 -16.71 19.99 -16.70
C ALA A 209 -16.54 21.36 -17.36
N THR A 210 -15.41 21.58 -18.04
CA THR A 210 -15.08 22.87 -18.66
C THR A 210 -14.98 22.71 -20.17
N PRO A 211 -15.75 23.47 -20.97
CA PRO A 211 -15.60 23.45 -22.43
C PRO A 211 -14.26 24.06 -22.84
N ILE A 212 -13.71 23.64 -23.97
CA ILE A 212 -12.46 24.22 -24.49
C ILE A 212 -12.57 25.73 -24.72
N SER A 213 -13.76 26.20 -25.13
CA SER A 213 -14.12 27.60 -25.15
C SER A 213 -15.64 27.78 -25.23
N PRO A 214 -16.16 28.99 -24.93
CA PRO A 214 -17.58 29.29 -25.12
C PRO A 214 -18.08 29.14 -26.56
N GLY A 215 -17.19 29.26 -27.55
CA GLY A 215 -17.53 29.16 -28.98
C GLY A 215 -17.48 27.74 -29.55
N ILE A 216 -16.93 26.79 -28.80
CA ILE A 216 -16.81 25.39 -29.21
C ILE A 216 -17.25 24.52 -28.03
N PRO A 217 -18.56 24.42 -27.76
CA PRO A 217 -19.08 23.67 -26.62
C PRO A 217 -19.00 22.15 -26.82
N GLU A 218 -18.59 21.71 -28.01
CA GLU A 218 -18.58 20.30 -28.44
C GLU A 218 -17.46 19.49 -27.79
N TYR A 219 -16.40 20.16 -27.33
CA TYR A 219 -15.26 19.54 -26.65
C TYR A 219 -15.19 20.01 -25.20
N VAL A 220 -15.19 19.05 -24.27
CA VAL A 220 -15.26 19.32 -22.83
C VAL A 220 -14.19 18.52 -22.11
N ARG A 221 -13.53 19.15 -21.14
CA ARG A 221 -12.64 18.49 -20.19
C ARG A 221 -13.41 18.13 -18.93
N PHE A 222 -13.43 16.84 -18.59
CA PHE A 222 -14.08 16.30 -17.39
C PHE A 222 -13.29 15.11 -16.87
N ALA A 223 -13.01 15.08 -15.56
CA ALA A 223 -12.23 14.04 -14.89
C ALA A 223 -10.87 13.74 -15.58
N ASP A 224 -10.13 14.81 -15.91
CA ASP A 224 -8.83 14.77 -16.60
C ASP A 224 -8.82 14.07 -17.98
N ALA A 225 -9.98 13.96 -18.62
CA ALA A 225 -10.11 13.48 -20.00
C ALA A 225 -10.88 14.46 -20.88
N TRP A 226 -10.64 14.37 -22.19
CA TRP A 226 -11.41 15.09 -23.21
C TRP A 226 -12.60 14.27 -23.68
N TRP A 227 -13.73 14.95 -23.84
CA TRP A 227 -15.01 14.39 -24.26
C TRP A 227 -15.55 15.17 -25.45
N ALA A 228 -16.13 14.47 -26.43
CA ALA A 228 -16.82 15.05 -27.58
C ALA A 228 -18.29 14.65 -27.59
N VAL A 229 -19.17 15.56 -28.01
CA VAL A 229 -20.59 15.27 -28.22
C VAL A 229 -20.80 14.53 -29.55
N GLU A 230 -21.52 13.42 -29.53
CA GLU A 230 -21.95 12.67 -30.70
C GLU A 230 -23.25 13.26 -31.28
N ILE A 231 -23.56 12.97 -32.54
CA ILE A 231 -24.80 13.39 -33.23
C ILE A 231 -26.07 12.95 -32.48
N GLY A 232 -25.99 11.90 -31.65
CA GLY A 232 -27.07 11.42 -30.77
C GLY A 232 -27.24 12.18 -29.45
N GLY A 233 -26.37 13.16 -29.14
CA GLY A 233 -26.40 13.95 -27.91
C GLY A 233 -25.62 13.32 -26.73
N ASP A 234 -25.15 12.09 -26.87
CA ASP A 234 -24.26 11.47 -25.90
C ASP A 234 -22.82 11.97 -26.06
N TRP A 235 -22.04 11.82 -25.01
CA TRP A 235 -20.65 12.23 -24.92
C TRP A 235 -19.75 11.03 -24.97
N LEU A 236 -18.72 11.08 -25.80
CA LEU A 236 -17.72 10.02 -25.94
C LEU A 236 -16.35 10.51 -25.51
N ARG A 237 -15.61 9.66 -24.79
CA ARG A 237 -14.23 9.96 -24.40
C ARG A 237 -13.34 9.90 -25.63
N ILE A 238 -12.51 10.93 -25.80
CA ILE A 238 -11.53 10.99 -26.87
C ILE A 238 -10.31 10.19 -26.43
N VAL A 239 -9.98 9.15 -27.18
CA VAL A 239 -8.82 8.28 -26.93
C VAL A 239 -7.74 8.39 -28.02
N ASN A 240 -8.00 9.15 -29.09
CA ASN A 240 -7.03 9.37 -30.16
C ASN A 240 -5.94 10.34 -29.69
N GLU A 241 -4.71 9.85 -29.56
CA GLU A 241 -3.55 10.59 -29.06
C GLU A 241 -3.25 11.88 -29.86
N GLU A 242 -3.32 11.84 -31.20
CA GLU A 242 -3.10 13.01 -32.05
C GLU A 242 -4.17 14.09 -31.81
N LEU A 243 -5.43 13.67 -31.61
CA LEU A 243 -6.52 14.60 -31.33
C LEU A 243 -6.41 15.17 -29.90
N LEU A 244 -5.98 14.38 -28.94
CA LEU A 244 -5.75 14.81 -27.56
C LEU A 244 -4.67 15.89 -27.49
N GLU A 245 -3.51 15.68 -28.14
CA GLU A 245 -2.45 16.68 -28.20
C GLU A 245 -2.93 17.99 -28.83
N ARG A 246 -3.68 17.90 -29.93
CA ARG A 246 -4.26 19.09 -30.59
C ARG A 246 -5.26 19.83 -29.71
N LEU A 247 -6.03 19.13 -28.90
CA LEU A 247 -7.00 19.72 -27.97
C LEU A 247 -6.30 20.40 -26.79
N GLU A 248 -5.24 19.81 -26.24
CA GLU A 248 -4.42 20.45 -25.20
C GLU A 248 -3.74 21.72 -25.72
N ASP A 249 -3.13 21.66 -26.91
CA ASP A 249 -2.51 22.83 -27.55
C ASP A 249 -3.54 23.93 -27.87
N ALA A 250 -4.74 23.54 -28.30
CA ALA A 250 -5.83 24.49 -28.52
C ALA A 250 -6.33 25.11 -27.22
N ALA A 251 -6.53 24.32 -26.17
CA ALA A 251 -6.95 24.79 -24.85
C ALA A 251 -5.93 25.77 -24.25
N ALA A 252 -4.63 25.45 -24.35
CA ALA A 252 -3.55 26.32 -23.88
C ALA A 252 -3.52 27.67 -24.63
N ARG A 253 -3.68 27.65 -25.95
CA ARG A 253 -3.76 28.89 -26.76
C ARG A 253 -4.97 29.74 -26.42
N MET A 254 -6.12 29.11 -26.18
CA MET A 254 -7.36 29.81 -25.83
C MET A 254 -7.29 30.42 -24.43
N ALA A 255 -6.78 29.69 -23.45
CA ALA A 255 -6.54 30.21 -22.10
C ALA A 255 -5.58 31.42 -22.12
N ALA A 256 -4.50 31.35 -22.91
CA ALA A 256 -3.58 32.48 -23.08
C ALA A 256 -4.25 33.70 -23.73
N ALA A 257 -5.14 33.49 -24.70
CA ALA A 257 -5.90 34.56 -25.35
C ALA A 257 -6.93 35.20 -24.40
N ASP A 258 -7.66 34.41 -23.62
CA ASP A 258 -8.63 34.89 -22.64
C ASP A 258 -7.95 35.68 -21.51
N ASP A 259 -6.79 35.21 -21.05
CA ASP A 259 -5.95 35.91 -20.08
C ASP A 259 -5.45 37.26 -20.63
N ALA A 260 -5.00 37.29 -21.89
CA ALA A 260 -4.58 38.53 -22.56
C ALA A 260 -5.76 39.52 -22.71
N ALA A 261 -6.94 39.03 -23.10
CA ALA A 261 -8.14 39.84 -23.22
C ALA A 261 -8.64 40.37 -21.86
N ARG A 262 -8.51 39.58 -20.79
CA ARG A 262 -8.82 40.02 -19.42
C ARG A 262 -7.89 41.13 -18.98
N ARG A 263 -6.57 40.96 -19.14
CA ARG A 263 -5.56 42.00 -18.84
C ARG A 263 -5.80 43.29 -19.63
N TYR A 264 -6.16 43.17 -20.91
CA TYR A 264 -6.48 44.34 -21.74
C TYR A 264 -7.72 45.08 -21.23
N ARG A 265 -8.79 44.35 -20.89
CA ARG A 265 -10.01 44.96 -20.31
C ARG A 265 -9.70 45.68 -19.01
N GLU A 266 -8.98 45.04 -18.09
CA GLU A 266 -8.60 45.62 -16.80
C GLU A 266 -7.77 46.91 -16.97
N ALA A 267 -6.79 46.91 -17.87
CA ALA A 267 -5.98 48.09 -18.18
C ALA A 267 -6.83 49.24 -18.78
N THR A 268 -7.80 48.91 -19.65
CA THR A 268 -8.64 49.90 -20.32
C THR A 268 -9.71 50.47 -19.38
N THR A 269 -10.29 49.66 -18.49
CA THR A 269 -11.24 50.14 -17.46
C THR A 269 -10.56 50.91 -16.35
N GLY A 270 -9.34 50.52 -15.92
CA GLY A 270 -8.56 51.25 -14.92
C GLY A 270 -8.14 52.64 -15.39
N THR A 271 -7.92 52.81 -16.69
CA THR A 271 -7.57 54.12 -17.29
C THR A 271 -8.78 55.07 -17.39
N ARG A 272 -10.01 54.56 -17.32
CA ARG A 272 -11.25 55.36 -17.48
C ARG A 272 -11.81 55.91 -16.17
N THR A 273 -11.30 55.48 -15.01
CA THR A 273 -11.77 55.92 -13.68
C THR A 273 -10.93 57.07 -13.09
N THR A 274 -9.86 57.50 -13.76
CA THR A 274 -8.96 58.59 -13.31
C THR A 274 -9.04 59.85 -14.17
N ARG A 275 -10.25 60.28 -14.57
CA ARG A 275 -10.43 61.60 -15.18
C ARG A 275 -11.74 62.25 -14.79
#